data_AF-A0A1F8GQY4-F1
#
_entry.id   AF-A0A1F8GQY4-F1
#
_cell.length_a   1.000
_cell.length_b   1.000
_cell.length_c   1.000
_cell.angle_alpha   90.00
_cell.angle_beta   90.00
_cell.angle_gamma   90.00
#
_symmetry.space_group_name_H-M   'P 1'
#
loop_
_entity.id
_entity.type
_entity.pdbx_description
1 polymer ?
#
loop_
_entity_poly.entity_id
_entity_poly.type
_entity_poly.pdbx_seq_one_letter_code
_entity_poly.pdbx_strand_id
1 'polypeptide(L)'
;MLGFGTIFRYQENYYVHLVETDDTIYAAKILDKEITRQLVRNRDLKSRDPRNRTSEKPMYCFVVLSTKDFAEQAAHYGIPAMATGISTEVIAVLNEEDTGALKEEIMNDGAVAHLLKKTLADLFNQNGGKVAKP
;
A
#
# COMPACT_ATOMS: atom_id res chain seq x y z
N MET A 1 11.18 -5.41 13.15
CA MET A 1 9.83 -5.09 12.66
C MET A 1 9.97 -3.96 11.66
N LEU A 2 9.42 -4.10 10.46
CA LEU A 2 9.49 -3.05 9.43
C LEU A 2 8.46 -1.96 9.73
N GLY A 3 8.77 -0.70 9.44
CA GLY A 3 7.82 0.41 9.58
C GLY A 3 6.84 0.45 8.41
N PHE A 4 5.67 1.07 8.60
CA PHE A 4 4.78 1.41 7.49
C PHE A 4 5.55 2.26 6.45
N GLY A 5 5.42 1.94 5.16
CA GLY A 5 6.12 2.64 4.09
C GLY A 5 7.55 2.13 3.82
N THR A 6 8.04 1.14 4.58
CA THR A 6 9.36 0.53 4.30
C THR A 6 9.28 -0.27 3.00
N ILE A 7 10.19 -0.01 2.07
CA ILE A 7 10.30 -0.78 0.84
C ILE A 7 11.27 -1.93 1.10
N PHE A 8 10.81 -3.15 0.82
CA PHE A 8 11.61 -4.35 0.93
C PHE A 8 11.51 -5.19 -0.32
N ARG A 9 12.54 -6.01 -0.54
CA ARG A 9 12.57 -7.01 -1.59
C ARG A 9 12.25 -8.38 -1.01
N TYR A 10 11.39 -9.09 -1.71
CA TYR A 10 11.11 -10.50 -1.45
C TYR A 10 11.05 -11.22 -2.80
N GLN A 11 11.87 -12.26 -2.94
CA GLN A 11 12.12 -12.93 -4.22
C GLN A 11 12.56 -11.90 -5.30
N GLU A 12 11.89 -11.87 -6.45
CA GLU A 12 12.18 -10.98 -7.57
C GLU A 12 11.34 -9.69 -7.57
N ASN A 13 10.59 -9.43 -6.50
CA ASN A 13 9.63 -8.32 -6.46
C ASN A 13 9.93 -7.35 -5.30
N TYR A 14 9.52 -6.11 -5.49
CA TYR A 14 9.56 -5.06 -4.48
C TYR A 14 8.18 -4.87 -3.86
N TYR A 15 8.18 -4.57 -2.56
CA TYR A 15 6.97 -4.42 -1.77
C TYR A 15 7.12 -3.25 -0.82
N VAL A 16 6.01 -2.55 -0.56
CA VAL A 16 5.87 -1.59 0.52
C VAL A 16 5.24 -2.32 1.71
N HIS A 17 5.93 -2.32 2.84
CA HIS A 17 5.39 -2.82 4.10
C HIS A 17 4.26 -1.92 4.59
N LEU A 18 3.08 -2.51 4.83
CA LEU A 18 1.94 -1.81 5.40
C LEU A 18 1.89 -2.08 6.91
N VAL A 19 1.66 -3.33 7.29
CA VAL A 19 1.61 -3.73 8.70
C VAL A 19 1.87 -5.22 8.84
N GLU A 20 2.37 -5.61 10.00
CA GLU A 20 2.64 -7.00 10.37
C GLU A 20 1.82 -7.35 11.61
N THR A 21 1.26 -8.55 11.59
CA THR A 21 0.63 -9.25 12.72
C THR A 21 1.42 -10.52 12.97
N ASP A 22 1.18 -11.23 14.09
CA ASP A 22 1.96 -12.42 14.46
C ASP A 22 2.05 -13.49 13.36
N ASP A 23 0.99 -13.63 12.56
CA ASP A 23 0.88 -14.67 11.53
C ASP A 23 0.94 -14.12 10.10
N THR A 24 0.89 -12.80 9.91
CA THR A 24 0.65 -12.22 8.58
C THR A 24 1.29 -10.84 8.37
N ILE A 25 1.96 -10.68 7.23
CA ILE A 25 2.52 -9.43 6.72
C ILE A 25 1.63 -8.90 5.59
N TYR A 26 1.06 -7.73 5.80
CA TYR A 26 0.37 -6.97 4.75
C TYR A 26 1.37 -6.07 4.03
N ALA A 27 1.47 -6.23 2.71
CA ALA A 27 2.36 -5.44 1.88
C ALA A 27 1.70 -5.07 0.54
N ALA A 28 2.04 -3.90 0.02
CA ALA A 28 1.65 -3.48 -1.33
C ALA A 28 2.77 -3.86 -2.31
N LYS A 29 2.47 -4.63 -3.35
CA LYS A 29 3.48 -4.95 -4.37
C LYS A 29 3.74 -3.72 -5.23
N ILE A 30 5.00 -3.40 -5.47
CA ILE A 30 5.37 -2.38 -6.44
C ILE A 30 5.37 -3.03 -7.83
N LEU A 31 4.50 -2.53 -8.69
CA LEU A 31 4.33 -3.01 -10.06
C LEU A 31 5.32 -2.31 -11.00
N ASP A 32 5.61 -2.93 -12.14
CA ASP A 32 6.39 -2.24 -13.17
C ASP A 32 5.60 -1.08 -13.80
N LYS A 33 6.32 -0.22 -14.53
CA LYS A 33 5.73 0.97 -15.16
C LYS A 33 4.70 0.63 -16.23
N GLU A 34 4.83 -0.50 -16.91
CA GLU A 34 3.92 -0.89 -17.98
C GLU A 34 2.55 -1.28 -17.42
N ILE A 35 2.53 -2.16 -16.42
CA ILE A 35 1.33 -2.55 -15.69
C ILE A 35 0.72 -1.31 -15.02
N THR A 36 1.55 -0.44 -14.43
CA THR A 36 1.08 0.80 -13.80
C THR A 36 0.32 1.69 -14.79
N ARG A 37 0.86 1.89 -16.01
CA ARG A 37 0.16 2.66 -17.05
C ARG A 37 -1.17 2.03 -17.46
N GLN A 38 -1.24 0.70 -17.53
CA GLN A 38 -2.49 0.00 -17.84
C GLN A 38 -3.53 0.20 -16.73
N LEU A 39 -3.13 0.11 -15.46
CA LEU A 39 -4.01 0.33 -14.31
C LEU A 39 -4.54 1.76 -14.26
N VAL A 40 -3.67 2.76 -14.44
CA VAL A 40 -4.07 4.17 -14.49
C VAL A 40 -5.06 4.41 -15.63
N ARG A 41 -4.77 3.92 -16.84
CA ARG A 41 -5.69 4.03 -17.98
C ARG A 41 -7.04 3.39 -17.69
N ASN A 42 -7.07 2.21 -17.09
CA ASN A 42 -8.30 1.50 -16.75
C ASN A 42 -9.11 2.24 -15.67
N ARG A 43 -8.44 2.86 -14.70
CA ARG A 43 -9.08 3.71 -13.68
C ARG A 43 -9.73 4.94 -14.31
N ASP A 44 -9.01 5.61 -15.21
CA ASP A 44 -9.48 6.81 -15.90
C ASP A 44 -10.62 6.53 -16.88
N LEU A 45 -10.63 5.34 -17.49
CA LEU A 45 -11.72 4.92 -18.37
C LEU A 45 -12.99 4.59 -17.58
N LYS A 46 -12.90 3.90 -16.43
CA LYS A 46 -14.06 3.60 -15.59
C LYS A 46 -14.61 4.83 -14.86
N SER A 47 -13.77 5.79 -14.46
CA SER A 47 -14.25 7.03 -13.83
C SER A 47 -15.13 7.88 -14.76
N ARG A 48 -15.02 7.66 -16.08
CA ARG A 48 -15.83 8.31 -17.12
C ARG A 48 -17.18 7.63 -17.39
N ASP A 49 -17.44 6.42 -16.90
CA ASP A 49 -18.73 5.74 -17.06
C ASP A 49 -19.47 5.58 -15.72
N PRO A 50 -20.39 6.52 -15.39
CA PRO A 50 -21.11 6.50 -14.13
C PRO A 50 -22.07 5.31 -13.96
N ARG A 51 -22.33 4.52 -15.01
CA ARG A 51 -23.22 3.35 -14.98
C ARG A 51 -22.51 2.07 -14.53
N ASN A 52 -21.18 2.06 -14.52
CA ASN A 52 -20.39 0.86 -14.23
C ASN A 52 -19.91 0.83 -12.77
N ARG A 53 -20.85 1.01 -11.82
CA ARG A 53 -20.63 0.93 -10.35
C ARG A 53 -20.45 -0.52 -9.86
N THR A 54 -19.89 -1.38 -10.68
CA THR A 54 -19.77 -2.80 -10.39
C THR A 54 -18.54 -3.01 -9.52
N SER A 55 -18.77 -3.72 -8.42
CA SER A 55 -17.94 -4.20 -7.30
C SER A 55 -16.51 -4.74 -7.56
N GLU A 56 -15.89 -4.47 -8.70
CA GLU A 56 -14.50 -4.87 -9.00
C GLU A 56 -13.50 -3.88 -8.38
N LYS A 57 -13.56 -3.73 -7.05
CA LYS A 57 -12.68 -2.85 -6.28
C LYS A 57 -11.20 -3.28 -6.22
N PRO A 58 -10.79 -4.59 -6.27
CA PRO A 58 -9.38 -4.96 -6.07
C PRO A 58 -8.42 -4.39 -7.11
N MET A 59 -8.91 -4.15 -8.34
CA MET A 59 -8.10 -3.67 -9.46
C MET A 59 -7.69 -2.19 -9.33
N TYR A 60 -8.33 -1.46 -8.41
CA TYR A 60 -8.09 -0.03 -8.17
C TYR A 60 -7.37 0.24 -6.85
N CYS A 61 -6.98 -0.82 -6.15
CA CYS A 61 -6.27 -0.73 -4.88
C CYS A 61 -4.79 -0.38 -5.09
N PHE A 62 -4.49 0.84 -5.56
CA PHE A 62 -3.12 1.26 -5.81
C PHE A 62 -2.86 2.76 -5.66
N VAL A 63 -1.63 3.10 -5.32
CA VAL A 63 -1.09 4.48 -5.35
C VAL A 63 0.10 4.52 -6.31
N VAL A 64 0.15 5.53 -7.18
CA VAL A 64 1.31 5.76 -8.06
C VAL A 64 2.36 6.53 -7.27
N LEU A 65 3.57 5.97 -7.18
CA LEU A 65 4.64 6.48 -6.35
C LEU A 65 5.41 7.62 -7.03
N SER A 66 5.83 8.60 -6.23
CA SER A 66 6.78 9.65 -6.61
C SER A 66 8.18 9.42 -6.02
N THR A 67 8.36 8.43 -5.15
CA THR A 67 9.63 8.04 -4.55
C THR A 67 10.68 7.70 -5.61
N LYS A 68 11.86 8.34 -5.56
CA LYS A 68 12.90 8.38 -6.61
C LYS A 68 13.09 7.07 -7.41
N ASP A 69 13.45 5.98 -6.74
CA ASP A 69 13.81 4.71 -7.40
C ASP A 69 12.58 3.89 -7.84
N PHE A 70 11.39 4.34 -7.45
CA PHE A 70 10.10 3.70 -7.72
C PHE A 70 9.11 4.65 -8.40
N ALA A 71 9.58 5.77 -8.94
CA ALA A 71 8.72 6.79 -9.51
C ALA A 71 7.95 6.25 -10.72
N GLU A 72 6.66 6.64 -10.81
CA GLU A 72 5.71 6.17 -11.83
C GLU A 72 5.35 4.68 -11.74
N GLN A 73 5.68 4.03 -10.62
CA GLN A 73 5.27 2.66 -10.33
C GLN A 73 4.11 2.65 -9.34
N ALA A 74 3.21 1.68 -9.47
CA ALA A 74 2.08 1.52 -8.58
C ALA A 74 2.43 0.64 -7.38
N ALA A 75 2.21 1.13 -6.16
CA ALA A 75 2.08 0.31 -4.97
C ALA A 75 0.67 -0.27 -4.90
N HIS A 76 0.52 -1.53 -5.32
CA HIS A 76 -0.76 -2.23 -5.39
C HIS A 76 -1.01 -3.06 -4.12
N TYR A 77 -2.00 -2.64 -3.32
CA TYR A 77 -2.31 -3.22 -2.00
C TYR A 77 -3.52 -4.16 -2.00
N GLY A 78 -4.08 -4.48 -3.18
CA GLY A 78 -5.12 -5.51 -3.34
C GLY A 78 -4.61 -6.95 -3.35
N ILE A 79 -3.40 -7.21 -2.86
CA ILE A 79 -2.72 -8.51 -2.94
C ILE A 79 -2.89 -9.27 -1.63
N PRO A 80 -3.06 -10.61 -1.66
CA PRO A 80 -3.15 -11.42 -0.46
C PRO A 80 -1.92 -11.24 0.44
N ALA A 81 -2.15 -11.28 1.74
CA ALA A 81 -1.10 -11.10 2.72
C ALA A 81 -0.11 -12.28 2.74
N MET A 82 1.13 -12.00 3.16
CA MET A 82 2.23 -12.97 3.18
C MET A 82 2.38 -13.58 4.58
N ALA A 83 2.89 -14.81 4.66
CA ALA A 83 3.23 -15.43 5.95
C ALA A 83 4.40 -14.69 6.63
N THR A 84 4.43 -14.68 7.96
CA THR A 84 5.55 -14.15 8.75
C THR A 84 6.80 -15.04 8.68
N GLY A 85 7.94 -14.52 9.12
CA GLY A 85 9.22 -15.25 9.14
C GLY A 85 9.95 -15.33 7.81
N ILE A 86 9.50 -14.59 6.79
CA ILE A 86 10.22 -14.45 5.52
C ILE A 86 11.42 -13.50 5.68
N SER A 87 12.57 -13.92 5.14
CA SER A 87 13.74 -13.04 5.05
C SER A 87 13.49 -11.98 3.98
N THR A 88 13.41 -10.72 4.42
CA THR A 88 13.20 -9.56 3.54
C THR A 88 14.43 -8.66 3.56
N GLU A 89 14.81 -8.15 2.40
CA GLU A 89 15.90 -7.19 2.27
C GLU A 89 15.31 -5.79 2.25
N VAL A 90 15.70 -4.92 3.18
CA VAL A 90 15.24 -3.52 3.19
C VAL A 90 15.97 -2.75 2.11
N ILE A 91 15.21 -2.11 1.22
CA ILE A 91 15.73 -1.40 0.05
C ILE A 91 15.70 0.11 0.26
N ALA A 92 14.57 0.63 0.73
CA ALA A 92 14.33 2.07 0.87
C ALA A 92 13.13 2.34 1.79
N VAL A 93 12.74 3.60 1.91
CA VAL A 93 11.50 4.03 2.57
C VAL A 93 10.78 4.98 1.61
N LEU A 94 9.44 4.89 1.57
CA LEU A 94 8.62 5.84 0.83
C LEU A 94 8.84 7.27 1.32
N ASN A 95 8.72 8.23 0.41
CA ASN A 95 8.64 9.64 0.81
C ASN A 95 7.32 9.93 1.56
N GLU A 96 7.23 11.09 2.20
CA GLU A 96 6.06 11.46 3.01
C GLU A 96 4.77 11.58 2.19
N GLU A 97 4.86 12.05 0.94
CA GLU A 97 3.73 12.20 0.03
C GLU A 97 3.10 10.83 -0.29
N ASP A 98 3.91 9.88 -0.75
CA ASP A 98 3.50 8.52 -1.08
C ASP A 98 2.97 7.78 0.17
N THR A 99 3.62 8.00 1.31
CA THR A 99 3.20 7.42 2.60
C THR A 99 1.81 7.94 3.00
N GLY A 100 1.58 9.24 2.86
CA GLY A 100 0.29 9.88 3.13
C GLY A 100 -0.80 9.40 2.19
N ALA A 101 -0.52 9.41 0.87
CA ALA A 101 -1.46 8.95 -0.15
C ALA A 101 -1.84 7.48 0.05
N LEU A 102 -0.88 6.61 0.35
CA LEU A 102 -1.14 5.18 0.59
C LEU A 102 -1.99 4.97 1.83
N LYS A 103 -1.72 5.71 2.91
CA LYS A 103 -2.54 5.68 4.13
C LYS A 103 -3.98 6.12 3.84
N GLU A 104 -4.16 7.25 3.17
CA GLU A 104 -5.48 7.79 2.86
C GLU A 104 -6.30 6.83 2.00
N GLU A 105 -5.69 6.33 0.92
CA GLU A 105 -6.36 5.42 0.00
C GLU A 105 -6.79 4.13 0.71
N ILE A 106 -5.90 3.49 1.47
CA ILE A 106 -6.23 2.27 2.22
C ILE A 106 -7.36 2.50 3.24
N MET A 107 -7.35 3.63 3.95
CA MET A 107 -8.36 3.93 4.95
C MET A 107 -9.73 4.22 4.33
N ASN A 108 -9.76 4.85 3.16
CA ASN A 108 -10.99 5.22 2.45
C ASN A 108 -11.53 4.11 1.54
N ASP A 109 -10.71 3.13 1.15
CA ASP A 109 -11.10 2.08 0.21
C ASP A 109 -11.99 1.01 0.87
N GLY A 110 -13.27 0.98 0.49
CA GLY A 110 -14.25 0.04 1.03
C GLY A 110 -14.05 -1.44 0.63
N ALA A 111 -13.03 -1.81 -0.14
CA ALA A 111 -12.67 -3.21 -0.40
C ALA A 111 -11.52 -3.73 0.45
N VAL A 112 -10.76 -2.84 1.10
CA VAL A 112 -9.69 -3.28 1.98
C VAL A 112 -10.28 -4.02 3.18
N ALA A 113 -9.68 -5.16 3.51
CA ALA A 113 -10.06 -5.98 4.65
C ALA A 113 -10.14 -5.13 5.93
N HIS A 114 -11.24 -5.26 6.67
CA HIS A 114 -11.48 -4.50 7.89
C HIS A 114 -10.35 -4.67 8.93
N LEU A 115 -9.75 -5.86 8.99
CA LEU A 115 -8.62 -6.15 9.87
C LEU A 115 -7.40 -5.28 9.53
N LEU A 116 -7.03 -5.15 8.25
CA LEU A 116 -5.92 -4.30 7.82
C LEU A 116 -6.16 -2.84 8.23
N LYS A 117 -7.37 -2.31 7.99
CA LYS A 117 -7.72 -0.94 8.39
C LYS A 117 -7.62 -0.73 9.89
N LYS A 118 -8.12 -1.69 10.68
CA LYS A 118 -8.09 -1.62 12.14
C LYS A 118 -6.64 -1.63 12.64
N THR A 119 -5.81 -2.56 12.17
CA THR A 119 -4.41 -2.66 12.59
C THR A 119 -3.61 -1.40 12.21
N LEU A 120 -3.86 -0.85 11.02
CA LEU A 120 -3.26 0.42 10.60
C LEU A 120 -3.73 1.60 11.46
N ALA A 121 -5.03 1.68 11.77
CA ALA A 121 -5.56 2.71 12.65
C ALA A 121 -4.92 2.65 14.05
N ASP A 122 -4.80 1.45 14.62
CA ASP A 122 -4.15 1.24 15.92
C ASP A 122 -2.66 1.65 15.86
N LEU A 123 -1.94 1.26 14.81
CA LEU A 123 -0.54 1.66 14.57
C LEU A 123 -0.39 3.19 14.51
N PHE A 124 -1.28 3.88 13.79
CA PHE A 124 -1.22 5.34 13.65
C PHE A 124 -1.65 6.08 14.93
N ASN A 125 -2.61 5.54 15.69
CA ASN A 125 -3.05 6.11 16.96
C ASN A 125 -1.97 5.99 18.05
N GLN A 126 -1.22 4.89 18.08
CA GLN A 126 -0.10 4.73 19.01
C GLN A 126 1.04 5.71 18.75
N ASN A 127 1.28 6.07 17.47
CA ASN A 127 2.30 7.05 17.09
C ASN A 127 1.85 8.51 17.22
N GLY A 128 0.54 8.78 17.34
CA GLY A 128 -0.02 10.12 17.62
C GLY A 128 -0.05 10.51 19.10
N GLY A 129 0.32 9.59 20.01
CA GLY A 129 0.20 9.77 21.46
C GLY A 129 1.48 10.18 22.22
N LYS A 130 2.60 10.40 21.53
CA LYS A 130 3.85 10.86 22.16
C LYS A 130 4.34 12.19 21.58
N VAL A 131 3.66 13.27 21.96
CA VAL A 131 4.35 14.55 22.17
C VAL A 131 4.67 14.61 23.66
N ALA A 132 5.87 14.15 24.01
CA ALA A 132 6.46 14.48 25.31
C ALA A 132 6.59 16.01 25.35
N LYS A 133 5.84 16.67 26.25
CA LYS A 133 6.14 18.04 26.62
C LYS A 133 7.34 18.03 27.59
N PRO A 134 8.31 18.94 27.41
CA PRO A 134 9.38 19.17 28.38
C PRO A 134 8.84 19.68 29.72
#